data_AF-A0A5T1B4C0-F1
#
_entry.id   AF-A0A5T1B4C0-F1
#
_cell.length_a   1.000
_cell.length_b   1.000
_cell.length_c   1.000
_cell.angle_alpha   90.00
_cell.angle_beta   90.00
_cell.angle_gamma   90.00
#
_symmetry.space_group_name_H-M   'P 1'
#
loop_
_entity.id
_entity.type
_entity.pdbx_description
1 polymer ?
#
loop_
_entity_poly.entity_id
_entity_poly.type
_entity_poly.pdbx_seq_one_letter_code
_entity_poly.pdbx_strand_id
1 'polypeptide(L)'
;MIISAKFITSLVKFDENLSSNFSEVAFLGRSNVGKSSLINSLCKQKNLAKSSATPGKTQLINFFEVICKRNEEKFNINFIDLPGFGYAKVSK
;
A
#
# COMPACT_ATOMS: atom_id res chain seq x y z
N MET A 1 -5.95 -13.96 -8.18
CA MET A 1 -6.99 -12.99 -7.78
C MET A 1 -6.78 -12.62 -6.32
N ILE A 2 -6.90 -11.34 -5.95
CA ILE A 2 -6.91 -10.91 -4.55
C ILE A 2 -8.26 -11.29 -3.93
N ILE A 3 -8.23 -11.98 -2.79
CA ILE A 3 -9.42 -12.45 -2.08
C ILE A 3 -9.58 -11.81 -0.70
N SER A 4 -8.51 -11.28 -0.12
CA SER A 4 -8.54 -10.53 1.14
C SER A 4 -7.39 -9.53 1.18
N ALA A 5 -7.62 -8.41 1.86
CA ALA A 5 -6.58 -7.44 2.18
C ALA A 5 -6.87 -6.83 3.56
N LYS A 6 -5.80 -6.58 4.33
CA LYS A 6 -5.88 -6.03 5.68
C LYS A 6 -4.70 -5.11 5.95
N PHE A 7 -4.97 -3.93 6.51
CA PHE A 7 -3.92 -3.05 7.05
C PHE A 7 -3.27 -3.69 8.28
N ILE A 8 -1.94 -3.72 8.29
CA ILE A 8 -1.15 -4.32 9.37
C ILE A 8 -0.60 -3.22 10.28
N THR A 9 0.23 -2.33 9.74
CA THR A 9 0.88 -1.28 10.52
C THR A 9 1.41 -0.15 9.64
N SER A 10 1.82 0.93 10.29
CA SER A 10 2.51 2.08 9.70
C SER A 10 3.83 2.30 10.42
N LEU A 11 4.94 2.40 9.69
CA LEU A 11 6.27 2.62 10.27
C LEU A 11 6.84 3.98 9.84
N VAL A 12 7.53 4.67 10.75
CA VAL A 12 8.27 5.91 10.43
C VAL A 12 9.57 5.60 9.68
N LYS A 13 10.17 4.44 9.97
CA LYS A 13 11.37 3.92 9.32
C LYS A 13 11.17 2.42 9.09
N PHE A 14 11.74 1.90 8.01
CA PHE A 14 11.69 0.47 7.74
C PHE A 14 12.30 -0.31 8.92
N ASP A 15 11.62 -1.35 9.36
CA ASP A 15 12.06 -2.27 10.40
C ASP A 15 12.31 -3.63 9.76
N GLU A 16 13.58 -4.04 9.71
CA GLU A 16 14.00 -5.31 9.13
C GLU A 16 13.40 -6.50 9.87
N ASN A 17 12.99 -6.35 11.14
CA ASN A 17 12.32 -7.44 11.87
C ASN A 17 10.89 -7.67 11.39
N LEU A 18 10.32 -6.72 10.64
CA LEU A 18 9.00 -6.85 10.03
C LEU A 18 9.04 -7.46 8.63
N SER A 19 10.23 -7.74 8.09
CA SER A 19 10.36 -8.44 6.82
C SER A 19 9.71 -9.80 6.94
N SER A 20 8.64 -10.02 6.19
CA SER A 20 7.92 -11.29 6.21
C SER A 20 8.50 -12.22 5.14
N ASN A 21 8.34 -13.53 5.34
CA ASN A 21 8.74 -14.55 4.34
C ASN A 21 7.82 -14.57 3.10
N PHE A 22 6.92 -13.58 2.96
CA PHE A 22 6.03 -13.45 1.81
C PHE A 22 6.63 -12.50 0.76
N SER A 23 6.22 -12.66 -0.49
CA SER A 23 6.60 -11.71 -1.54
C SER A 23 6.06 -10.32 -1.24
N GLU A 24 6.87 -9.29 -1.47
CA GLU A 24 6.51 -7.90 -1.22
C GLU A 24 6.33 -7.11 -2.52
N VAL A 25 5.34 -6.22 -2.54
CA VAL A 25 5.06 -5.30 -3.66
C VAL A 25 5.01 -3.88 -3.11
N ALA A 26 6.03 -3.09 -3.44
CA ALA A 26 6.13 -1.70 -3.01
C ALA A 26 5.53 -0.73 -4.03
N PHE A 27 4.74 0.23 -3.55
CA PHE A 27 4.11 1.29 -4.33
C PHE A 27 4.81 2.62 -4.06
N LEU A 28 5.51 3.16 -5.06
CA LEU A 28 6.21 4.44 -4.99
C LEU A 28 5.76 5.38 -6.11
N GLY A 29 5.72 6.69 -5.82
CA GLY A 29 5.29 7.69 -6.78
C GLY A 29 4.98 9.03 -6.11
N ARG A 30 4.81 10.08 -6.90
CA ARG A 30 4.59 11.44 -6.40
C ARG A 30 3.42 11.55 -5.43
N SER A 31 3.47 12.54 -4.52
CA SER A 31 2.31 12.85 -3.67
C SER A 31 1.10 13.19 -4.54
N ASN A 32 -0.08 12.68 -4.18
CA ASN A 32 -1.36 12.87 -4.88
C ASN A 32 -1.47 12.30 -6.31
N VAL A 33 -0.57 11.40 -6.72
CA VAL A 33 -0.67 10.73 -8.04
C VAL A 33 -1.71 9.58 -8.08
N GLY A 34 -2.28 9.20 -6.93
CA GLY A 34 -3.32 8.16 -6.85
C GLY A 34 -2.88 6.77 -6.35
N LYS A 35 -1.70 6.64 -5.72
CA LYS A 35 -1.22 5.35 -5.16
C LYS A 35 -2.24 4.66 -4.26
N SER A 36 -2.77 5.37 -3.27
CA SER A 36 -3.76 4.80 -2.35
C SER A 36 -5.05 4.39 -3.07
N SER A 37 -5.46 5.12 -4.12
CA SER A 37 -6.59 4.76 -4.96
C SER A 37 -6.32 3.48 -5.76
N LEU A 38 -5.11 3.30 -6.28
CA LEU A 38 -4.69 2.06 -6.96
C LEU A 38 -4.74 0.87 -6.00
N ILE A 39 -4.19 1.00 -4.80
CA ILE A 39 -4.22 -0.07 -3.78
C ILE A 39 -5.67 -0.46 -3.44
N ASN A 40 -6.53 0.54 -3.16
CA ASN A 40 -7.95 0.32 -2.89
C ASN A 40 -8.66 -0.39 -4.05
N SER A 41 -8.34 -0.01 -5.29
CA SER A 41 -8.90 -0.61 -6.51
C SER A 41 -8.46 -2.08 -6.69
N LEU A 42 -7.16 -2.37 -6.55
CA LEU A 42 -6.61 -3.72 -6.63
C LEU A 42 -7.23 -4.64 -5.57
N CYS A 43 -7.38 -4.15 -4.34
CA CYS A 43 -7.94 -4.90 -3.23
C CYS A 43 -9.47 -4.92 -3.20
N LYS A 44 -10.15 -4.20 -4.11
CA LYS A 44 -11.61 -4.01 -4.14
C LYS A 44 -12.18 -3.56 -2.78
N GLN A 45 -11.42 -2.78 -2.03
CA GLN A 45 -11.79 -2.28 -0.71
C GLN A 45 -11.71 -0.77 -0.66
N LYS A 46 -12.80 -0.12 -0.24
CA LYS A 46 -12.81 1.31 0.03
C LYS A 46 -12.07 1.58 1.34
N ASN A 47 -11.27 2.65 1.38
CA ASN A 47 -10.59 3.14 2.59
C ASN A 47 -9.57 2.19 3.24
N LEU A 48 -9.03 1.20 2.51
CA LEU A 48 -7.92 0.36 2.99
C LEU A 48 -6.65 1.24 3.10
N ALA A 49 -6.23 1.82 2.00
CA ALA A 49 -5.16 2.82 1.95
C ALA A 49 -5.76 4.23 2.01
N LYS A 50 -5.29 5.04 2.97
CA LYS A 50 -5.77 6.42 3.19
C LYS A 50 -4.96 7.40 2.36
N SER A 51 -5.63 8.17 1.51
CA SER A 51 -5.02 9.32 0.82
C SER A 51 -4.93 10.51 1.78
N SER A 52 -3.73 11.02 2.05
CA SER A 52 -3.59 12.33 2.73
C SER A 52 -3.94 13.45 1.76
N ALA A 53 -4.91 14.29 2.12
CA ALA A 53 -5.22 15.50 1.36
C ALA A 53 -4.13 16.58 1.51
N THR A 54 -3.35 16.55 2.59
CA THR A 54 -2.29 17.51 2.87
C THR A 54 -0.93 16.97 2.39
N PRO A 55 -0.25 17.66 1.45
CA PRO A 55 1.09 17.29 1.01
C PRO A 55 2.09 17.31 2.18
N GLY A 56 3.02 16.36 2.22
CA GLY A 56 4.10 16.31 3.21
C GLY A 56 3.76 15.67 4.56
N LYS A 57 2.52 15.22 4.80
CA LYS A 57 2.11 14.58 6.07
C LYS A 57 2.26 13.06 6.11
N THR A 58 2.32 12.38 4.96
CA THR A 58 2.53 10.92 4.92
C THR A 58 4.02 10.63 4.85
N GLN A 59 4.67 10.56 6.02
CA GLN A 59 6.05 10.05 6.16
C GLN A 59 6.07 8.54 6.49
N LEU A 60 4.90 7.94 6.67
CA LEU A 60 4.79 6.56 7.12
C LEU A 60 4.81 5.59 5.94
N ILE A 61 5.51 4.49 6.14
CA ILE A 61 5.48 3.29 5.30
C ILE A 61 4.30 2.44 5.79
N ASN A 62 3.30 2.19 4.95
CA ASN A 62 2.13 1.41 5.34
C ASN A 62 2.21 -0.01 4.81
N PHE A 63 1.94 -0.98 5.65
CA PHE A 63 1.95 -2.40 5.32
C PHE A 63 0.54 -2.95 5.27
N PHE A 64 0.26 -3.73 4.23
CA PHE A 64 -0.99 -4.45 4.06
C PHE A 64 -0.70 -5.91 3.75
N GLU A 65 -1.31 -6.81 4.51
CA GLU A 65 -1.32 -8.23 4.16
C GLU A 65 -2.41 -8.46 3.11
N VAL A 66 -2.05 -9.11 2.01
CA VAL A 66 -2.95 -9.40 0.90
C VAL A 66 -2.92 -10.89 0.63
N ILE A 67 -4.09 -11.53 0.67
CA ILE A 67 -4.23 -12.95 0.34
C ILE A 67 -4.68 -13.06 -1.11
N CYS A 68 -3.88 -13.76 -1.89
CA CYS A 68 -4.16 -14.09 -3.27
C CYS A 68 -4.55 -15.56 -3.42
N LYS A 69 -5.42 -15.84 -4.40
CA LYS A 69 -5.79 -17.18 -4.84
C LYS A 69 -5.41 -17.38 -6.30
N ARG A 70 -4.73 -18.47 -6.62
CA ARG A 70 -4.46 -18.96 -7.98
C ARG A 70 -4.91 -20.42 -8.03
N ASN A 71 -5.91 -20.73 -8.86
CA ASN A 71 -6.59 -22.04 -8.84
C ASN A 71 -7.08 -22.36 -7.42
N GLU A 72 -6.65 -23.47 -6.82
CA GLU A 72 -7.01 -23.86 -5.45
C GLU A 72 -6.02 -23.34 -4.39
N GLU A 73 -4.85 -22.87 -4.82
CA GLU A 73 -3.79 -22.42 -3.93
C GLU A 73 -4.02 -20.99 -3.45
N LYS A 74 -3.72 -20.77 -2.16
CA LYS A 74 -3.71 -19.45 -1.53
C LYS A 74 -2.30 -19.11 -1.08
N PHE A 75 -1.91 -17.86 -1.28
CA PHE A 75 -0.62 -17.36 -0.82
C PHE A 75 -0.76 -15.90 -0.39
N ASN A 76 0.09 -15.51 0.56
CA ASN A 76 0.14 -14.16 1.08
C ASN A 76 1.19 -13.36 0.32
N ILE A 77 0.90 -12.07 0.11
CA ILE A 77 1.84 -11.07 -0.35
C ILE A 77 1.68 -9.83 0.52
N ASN A 78 2.76 -9.06 0.71
CA ASN A 78 2.69 -7.78 1.40
C ASN A 78 2.62 -6.66 0.37
N PHE A 79 1.61 -5.81 0.48
CA PHE A 79 1.61 -4.51 -0.19
C PHE A 79 2.23 -3.48 0.73
N ILE A 80 3.16 -2.69 0.20
CA ILE A 80 3.89 -1.66 0.94
C ILE A 80 3.63 -0.31 0.24
N ASP A 81 2.86 0.58 0.88
CA ASP A 81 2.66 1.95 0.39
C ASP A 81 3.78 2.84 0.95
N LEU A 82 4.68 3.26 0.07
CA LEU A 82 5.80 4.12 0.43
C LEU A 82 5.39 5.59 0.39
N PRO A 83 5.97 6.42 1.27
CA PRO A 83 5.74 7.86 1.25
C PRO A 83 6.08 8.44 -0.13
N GLY A 84 5.19 9.29 -0.63
CA GLY A 84 5.36 9.89 -1.95
C GLY A 84 6.46 10.93 -1.97
N PHE A 85 7.24 11.00 -3.06
CA PHE A 85 8.28 12.01 -3.25
C PHE A 85 7.77 13.21 -4.05
N GLY A 86 8.14 14.43 -3.66
CA GLY A 86 7.67 15.65 -4.31
C GLY A 86 6.15 15.79 -4.34
N TYR A 87 5.66 16.71 -5.17
CA TYR A 87 4.24 17.02 -5.30
C TYR A 87 3.80 16.92 -6.76
N ALA A 88 2.77 16.12 -7.06
CA ALA A 88 2.06 16.20 -8.33
C ALA A 88 0.96 17.27 -8.21
N LYS A 89 1.06 18.32 -9.03
CA LYS A 89 -0.04 19.28 -9.18
C LYS A 89 -1.14 18.56 -9.95
N VAL A 90 -2.25 18.28 -9.28
CA VAL A 90 -3.44 17.74 -9.94
C VAL A 90 -4.02 18.87 -10.77
N SER A 91 -3.92 18.75 -12.09
CA SER A 91 -4.65 19.63 -13.02
C SER A 91 -6.13 19.44 -12.73
N LYS A 92 -6.83 20.52 -12.36
CA LYS A 92 -8.30 20.53 -12.38
C LYS A 92 -8.78 20.48 -13.82
#